data_AF-A0AA36G2W8-F1
#
_entry.id   AF-A0AA36G2W8-F1
#
_cell.length_a   1.000
_cell.length_b   1.000
_cell.length_c   1.000
_cell.angle_alpha   90.00
_cell.angle_beta   90.00
_cell.angle_gamma   90.00
#
_symmetry.space_group_name_H-M   'P 1'
#
loop_
_entity.id
_entity.type
_entity.pdbx_description
1 polymer ?
#
loop_
_entity_poly.entity_id
_entity_poly.type
_entity_poly.pdbx_seq_one_letter_code
_entity_poly.pdbx_strand_id
1 'polypeptide(L)'
;MFARLFVTVAFFGVTVALTCDAPLGPCGDGCNSGDLVCINNADCCHLRDVHGGEPDPDPDCKDKINPQTHVSDCPKMANYCNNPAYHDVMEDQCPKTCGYCGGPGPAPNTCQDLINPKTGYSDCPQRKAYCDNPLMTEQCPRTCNRCPQ
;
A
#
# COMPACT_ATOMS: atom_id res chain seq x y z
N MET A 1 -4.70 -32.60 -43.14
CA MET A 1 -5.67 -32.08 -42.17
C MET A 1 -5.09 -30.82 -41.52
N PHE A 2 -5.23 -29.67 -42.17
CA PHE A 2 -5.05 -28.33 -41.59
C PHE A 2 -5.82 -27.38 -42.51
N ALA A 3 -7.10 -27.17 -42.21
CA ALA A 3 -7.94 -26.24 -42.95
C ALA A 3 -7.73 -24.85 -42.36
N ARG A 4 -6.93 -24.02 -43.04
CA ARG A 4 -6.84 -22.58 -42.75
C ARG A 4 -8.08 -21.91 -43.31
N LEU A 5 -9.06 -21.66 -42.46
CA LEU A 5 -10.16 -20.74 -42.77
C LEU A 5 -9.71 -19.33 -42.36
N PHE A 6 -9.21 -18.56 -43.33
CA PHE A 6 -8.94 -17.13 -43.16
C PHE A 6 -10.27 -16.39 -43.23
N VAL A 7 -10.84 -16.04 -42.07
CA VAL A 7 -11.80 -14.93 -42.01
C VAL A 7 -10.98 -13.66 -41.85
N THR A 8 -10.74 -13.00 -42.97
CA THR A 8 -10.16 -11.66 -43.04
C THR A 8 -11.18 -10.66 -42.48
N VAL A 9 -11.00 -10.25 -41.23
CA VAL A 9 -11.47 -8.94 -40.78
C VAL A 9 -10.22 -8.12 -40.46
N ALA A 10 -9.92 -7.21 -41.37
CA ALA A 10 -8.84 -6.25 -41.25
C ALA A 10 -9.18 -5.24 -40.15
N PHE A 11 -8.68 -5.47 -38.95
CA PHE A 11 -8.41 -4.41 -37.99
C PHE A 11 -7.08 -4.77 -37.34
N PHE A 12 -6.14 -3.82 -37.42
CA PHE A 12 -4.80 -3.91 -36.86
C PHE A 12 -4.88 -4.50 -35.45
N GLY A 13 -4.33 -5.70 -35.28
CA GLY A 13 -4.18 -6.34 -33.97
C GLY A 13 -3.17 -5.57 -33.14
N VAL A 14 -3.56 -4.41 -32.64
CA VAL A 14 -3.04 -3.93 -31.37
C VAL A 14 -3.84 -4.73 -30.35
N THR A 15 -3.28 -5.85 -29.89
CA THR A 15 -3.66 -6.37 -28.58
C THR A 15 -3.21 -5.31 -27.58
N VAL A 16 -4.05 -4.30 -27.35
CA VAL A 16 -3.94 -3.49 -26.14
C VAL A 16 -4.28 -4.48 -25.04
N ALA A 17 -3.27 -5.05 -24.39
CA ALA A 17 -3.45 -5.49 -23.03
C ALA A 17 -3.98 -4.24 -22.32
N LEU A 18 -5.22 -4.26 -21.81
CA LEU A 18 -5.72 -3.16 -20.99
C LEU A 18 -4.81 -3.10 -19.77
N THR A 19 -3.78 -2.26 -19.85
CA THR A 19 -2.95 -1.90 -18.71
C THR A 19 -3.72 -0.81 -17.99
N CYS A 20 -4.04 -1.05 -16.72
CA CYS A 20 -4.81 -0.11 -15.92
C CYS A 20 -3.88 1.04 -15.49
N ASP A 21 -3.48 1.92 -16.41
CA ASP A 21 -2.58 3.04 -16.14
C ASP A 21 -3.37 4.28 -15.71
N ALA A 22 -3.32 4.57 -14.40
CA ALA A 22 -3.78 5.76 -13.68
C ALA A 22 -5.30 6.14 -13.72
N PRO A 23 -5.92 6.44 -12.55
CA PRO A 23 -7.34 6.81 -12.49
C PRO A 23 -7.55 8.25 -13.03
N LEU A 24 -8.42 8.40 -14.04
CA LEU A 24 -8.74 9.71 -14.65
C LEU A 24 -9.85 10.48 -13.91
N GLY A 25 -10.48 9.92 -12.87
CA GLY A 25 -11.43 10.65 -12.02
C GLY A 25 -12.57 9.80 -11.43
N PRO A 26 -13.49 10.42 -10.67
CA PRO A 26 -14.65 9.73 -10.11
C PRO A 26 -15.70 9.42 -11.19
N CYS A 27 -16.19 8.17 -11.22
CA CYS A 27 -17.16 7.70 -12.21
C CYS A 27 -18.55 8.32 -11.95
N GLY A 28 -19.09 9.03 -12.93
CA GLY A 28 -20.44 9.61 -12.85
C GLY A 28 -21.55 8.57 -12.76
N ASP A 29 -21.47 7.46 -13.50
CA ASP A 29 -22.50 6.40 -13.54
C ASP A 29 -21.96 5.01 -14.01
N GLY A 30 -20.62 4.81 -14.04
CA GLY A 30 -19.98 3.80 -14.92
C GLY A 30 -19.57 2.45 -14.32
N CYS A 31 -19.49 2.28 -13.00
CA CYS A 31 -19.09 1.00 -12.40
C CYS A 31 -20.03 0.63 -11.24
N ASN A 32 -20.82 -0.42 -11.40
CA ASN A 32 -21.87 -0.85 -10.45
C ASN A 32 -21.35 -1.70 -9.27
N SER A 33 -20.04 -1.69 -9.04
CA SER A 33 -19.39 -2.47 -7.97
C SER A 33 -18.44 -1.57 -7.22
N GLY A 34 -18.58 -1.52 -5.89
CA GLY A 34 -17.90 -0.53 -5.03
C GLY A 34 -16.37 -0.55 -5.06
N ASP A 35 -15.76 -1.62 -5.58
CA ASP A 35 -14.31 -1.80 -5.67
C ASP A 35 -13.73 -1.48 -7.06
N LEU A 36 -14.53 -0.92 -7.97
CA LEU A 36 -14.14 -0.64 -9.36
C LEU A 36 -13.93 0.86 -9.60
N VAL A 37 -12.91 1.19 -10.39
CA VAL A 37 -12.53 2.55 -10.80
C VAL A 37 -12.46 2.64 -12.32
N CYS A 38 -12.90 3.77 -12.86
CA CYS A 38 -12.86 4.04 -14.29
C CYS A 38 -11.47 4.53 -14.72
N ILE A 39 -10.90 3.88 -15.73
CA ILE A 39 -9.73 4.38 -16.46
C ILE A 39 -10.15 5.08 -17.76
N ASN A 40 -11.35 4.82 -18.28
CA ASN A 40 -11.99 5.53 -19.39
C ASN A 40 -13.53 5.46 -19.27
N ASN A 41 -14.25 6.10 -20.20
CA ASN A 41 -15.73 6.21 -20.18
C ASN A 41 -16.48 4.87 -20.34
N ALA A 42 -15.79 3.76 -20.62
CA ALA A 42 -16.37 2.42 -20.83
C ALA A 42 -15.59 1.28 -20.15
N ASP A 43 -14.44 1.57 -19.51
CA ASP A 43 -13.53 0.56 -18.97
C ASP A 43 -13.37 0.73 -17.44
N CYS A 44 -13.74 -0.32 -16.70
CA CYS A 44 -13.59 -0.41 -15.25
C CYS A 44 -12.47 -1.40 -14.87
N CYS A 45 -11.56 -0.99 -13.98
CA CYS A 45 -10.59 -1.88 -13.33
C CYS A 45 -10.91 -2.00 -11.84
N HIS A 46 -10.52 -3.09 -11.17
CA HIS A 46 -10.51 -3.08 -9.71
C HIS A 46 -9.45 -2.10 -9.20
N LEU A 47 -9.73 -1.44 -8.08
CA LEU A 47 -8.78 -0.49 -7.44
C LEU A 47 -7.39 -1.10 -7.20
N ARG A 48 -7.32 -2.41 -6.96
CA ARG A 48 -6.08 -3.18 -6.73
C ARG A 48 -5.25 -3.48 -8.00
N ASP A 49 -5.86 -3.32 -9.18
CA ASP A 49 -5.24 -3.60 -10.48
C ASP A 49 -4.78 -2.32 -11.20
N VAL A 50 -5.17 -1.14 -10.68
CA VAL A 50 -4.79 0.18 -11.22
C VAL A 50 -3.35 0.50 -10.81
N HIS A 51 -2.45 0.63 -11.78
CA HIS A 51 -1.06 1.10 -11.63
C HIS A 51 -0.98 2.62 -11.37
N GLY A 52 -1.89 3.17 -10.58
CA GLY A 52 -1.95 4.61 -10.29
C GLY A 52 -2.87 5.03 -9.15
N GLY A 53 -3.31 4.11 -8.28
CA GLY A 53 -3.29 4.46 -6.86
C GLY A 53 -1.82 4.67 -6.51
N GLU A 54 -1.48 5.75 -5.79
CA GLU A 54 -0.10 6.19 -5.55
C GLU A 54 0.88 5.00 -5.49
N PRO A 55 2.00 5.02 -6.22
CA PRO A 55 3.00 3.99 -6.07
C PRO A 55 3.39 3.97 -4.59
N ASP A 56 2.96 2.92 -3.88
CA ASP A 56 3.53 2.58 -2.58
C ASP A 56 5.05 2.68 -2.81
N PRO A 57 5.79 3.53 -2.06
CA PRO A 57 7.22 3.77 -2.31
C PRO A 57 8.09 2.51 -2.15
N ASP A 58 7.45 1.38 -1.83
CA ASP A 58 8.02 0.07 -1.66
C ASP A 58 7.10 -1.00 -2.34
N PRO A 59 7.38 -1.41 -3.61
CA PRO A 59 6.64 -2.47 -4.30
C PRO A 59 6.80 -3.87 -3.66
N ASP A 60 7.73 -4.00 -2.71
CA ASP A 60 7.93 -5.19 -1.91
C ASP A 60 7.12 -5.14 -0.60
N CYS A 61 6.54 -3.98 -0.26
CA CYS A 61 5.70 -3.82 0.91
C CYS A 61 4.25 -4.28 0.69
N LYS A 62 4.07 -5.59 0.69
CA LYS A 62 2.77 -6.25 0.64
C LYS A 62 2.69 -7.34 1.68
N ASP A 63 1.48 -7.52 2.21
CA ASP A 63 1.20 -8.63 3.10
C ASP A 63 1.35 -9.96 2.34
N LYS A 64 2.08 -10.90 2.96
CA LYS A 64 2.27 -12.23 2.41
C LYS A 64 0.97 -13.02 2.47
N ILE A 65 0.80 -13.88 1.48
CA ILE A 65 -0.30 -14.83 1.41
C ILE A 65 0.16 -16.17 1.94
N ASN A 66 -0.71 -16.84 2.68
CA ASN A 66 -0.44 -18.20 3.10
C ASN A 66 -0.52 -19.12 1.87
N PRO A 67 0.55 -19.87 1.54
CA PRO A 67 0.61 -20.68 0.33
C PRO A 67 -0.37 -21.86 0.33
N GLN A 68 -0.92 -22.24 1.49
CA GLN A 68 -1.90 -23.32 1.60
C GLN A 68 -3.33 -22.82 1.39
N THR A 69 -3.63 -21.58 1.77
CA THR A 69 -5.00 -21.02 1.70
C THR A 69 -5.16 -19.99 0.59
N HIS A 70 -4.07 -19.51 0.00
CA HIS A 70 -4.01 -18.40 -0.96
C HIS A 70 -4.62 -17.09 -0.45
N VAL A 71 -4.76 -16.94 0.88
CA VAL A 71 -5.31 -15.77 1.55
C VAL A 71 -4.28 -15.23 2.54
N SER A 72 -4.25 -13.92 2.76
CA SER A 72 -3.42 -13.32 3.81
C SER A 72 -4.03 -13.54 5.19
N ASP A 73 -3.23 -14.04 6.13
CA ASP A 73 -3.62 -14.17 7.53
C ASP A 73 -3.45 -12.86 8.32
N CYS A 74 -2.81 -11.85 7.72
CA CYS A 74 -2.46 -10.58 8.36
C CYS A 74 -3.63 -9.83 9.01
N PRO A 75 -4.85 -9.76 8.43
CA PRO A 75 -5.98 -9.09 9.07
C PRO A 75 -6.34 -9.67 10.45
N LYS A 76 -6.13 -10.98 10.65
CA LYS A 76 -6.36 -11.65 11.94
C LYS A 76 -5.19 -11.44 12.91
N MET A 77 -4.03 -11.11 12.38
CA MET A 77 -2.78 -10.96 13.11
C MET A 77 -2.46 -9.49 13.45
N ALA A 78 -3.31 -8.54 13.09
CA ALA A 78 -3.09 -7.11 13.32
C ALA A 78 -2.78 -6.75 14.79
N ASN A 79 -3.31 -7.51 15.75
CA ASN A 79 -3.01 -7.30 17.18
C ASN A 79 -1.56 -7.64 17.56
N TYR A 80 -0.88 -8.47 16.77
CA TYR A 80 0.54 -8.80 16.97
C TYR A 80 1.46 -7.69 16.46
N CYS A 81 0.97 -6.74 15.67
CA CYS A 81 1.70 -5.52 15.27
C CYS A 81 2.02 -4.59 16.45
N ASN A 82 1.67 -4.91 17.69
CA ASN A 82 2.14 -4.14 18.86
C ASN A 82 2.93 -5.02 19.83
N ASN A 83 3.14 -6.28 19.46
CA ASN A 83 3.84 -7.24 20.30
C ASN A 83 5.30 -7.35 19.84
N PRO A 84 6.28 -6.96 20.68
CA PRO A 84 7.69 -7.00 20.31
C PRO A 84 8.19 -8.41 20.00
N ALA A 85 7.57 -9.47 20.55
CA ALA A 85 7.97 -10.85 20.26
C ALA A 85 7.59 -11.31 18.84
N TYR A 86 6.64 -10.61 18.19
CA TYR A 86 6.18 -10.93 16.85
C TYR A 86 6.64 -9.89 15.82
N HIS A 87 7.46 -8.92 16.23
CA HIS A 87 7.90 -7.82 15.37
C HIS A 87 8.46 -8.32 14.03
N ASP A 88 9.54 -9.12 14.07
CA ASP A 88 10.23 -9.57 12.86
C ASP A 88 9.32 -10.40 11.94
N VAL A 89 8.40 -11.16 12.55
CA VAL A 89 7.42 -11.96 11.81
C VAL A 89 6.40 -11.05 11.14
N MET A 90 5.90 -10.04 11.84
CA MET A 90 4.92 -9.11 11.30
C MET A 90 5.56 -8.14 10.29
N GLU A 91 6.83 -7.80 10.46
CA GLU A 91 7.62 -7.03 9.50
C GLU A 91 7.78 -7.79 8.18
N ASP A 92 8.11 -9.07 8.25
CA ASP A 92 8.31 -9.87 7.05
C ASP A 92 6.98 -10.34 6.42
N GLN A 93 5.98 -10.72 7.22
CA GLN A 93 4.75 -11.33 6.73
C GLN A 93 3.63 -10.32 6.49
N CYS A 94 3.58 -9.25 7.26
CA CYS A 94 2.43 -8.33 7.31
C CYS A 94 2.83 -6.85 7.32
N PRO A 95 3.79 -6.41 6.48
CA PRO A 95 4.30 -5.04 6.57
C PRO A 95 3.26 -3.99 6.21
N LYS A 96 2.27 -4.32 5.38
CA LYS A 96 1.19 -3.39 5.03
C LYS A 96 0.13 -3.33 6.11
N THR A 97 -0.30 -4.49 6.63
CA THR A 97 -1.26 -4.55 7.74
C THR A 97 -0.75 -3.84 9.00
N CYS A 98 0.56 -3.94 9.28
CA CYS A 98 1.15 -3.29 10.46
C CYS A 98 1.65 -1.86 10.20
N GLY A 99 1.62 -1.39 8.94
CA GLY A 99 2.08 -0.04 8.60
C GLY A 99 3.61 0.13 8.60
N TYR A 100 4.36 -0.95 8.38
CA TYR A 100 5.81 -0.91 8.16
C TYR A 100 6.21 -0.57 6.72
N CYS A 101 5.23 -0.35 5.83
CA CYS A 101 5.47 0.17 4.50
C CYS A 101 6.05 1.59 4.56
N GLY A 102 7.37 1.64 4.60
CA GLY A 102 8.17 2.82 4.87
C GLY A 102 9.38 2.34 5.63
N GLY A 103 10.40 1.87 4.89
CA GLY A 103 11.66 1.35 5.42
C GLY A 103 12.36 2.29 6.41
N PRO A 104 13.60 1.97 6.85
CA PRO A 104 14.21 2.53 8.06
C PRO A 104 14.20 4.06 8.11
N GLY A 105 13.19 4.60 8.81
CA GLY A 105 13.01 6.01 9.10
C GLY A 105 12.67 6.90 7.88
N PRO A 106 11.77 7.89 8.05
CA PRO A 106 11.61 8.96 7.08
C PRO A 106 12.98 9.61 6.78
N ALA A 107 13.25 9.84 5.49
CA ALA A 107 14.35 10.70 5.06
C ALA A 107 14.27 12.05 5.82
N PRO A 108 15.40 12.74 6.08
CA PRO A 108 15.50 13.90 6.99
C PRO A 108 14.65 15.14 6.62
N ASN A 109 13.80 15.03 5.60
CA ASN A 109 13.02 16.11 5.02
C ASN A 109 11.51 15.89 5.17
N THR A 110 11.05 14.72 5.63
CA THR A 110 9.64 14.48 5.94
C THR A 110 9.43 14.58 7.44
N CYS A 111 8.59 15.53 7.86
CA CYS A 111 8.23 15.66 9.26
C CYS A 111 7.32 14.48 9.66
N GLN A 112 7.94 13.44 10.19
CA GLN A 112 7.32 12.17 10.56
C GLN A 112 7.99 11.61 11.82
N ASP A 113 7.23 10.85 12.60
CA ASP A 113 7.76 10.18 13.78
C ASP A 113 8.78 9.11 13.37
N LEU A 114 9.93 9.13 14.01
CA LEU A 114 10.98 8.15 13.84
C LEU A 114 10.55 6.82 14.47
N ILE A 115 10.98 5.74 13.81
CA ILE A 115 10.88 4.40 14.35
C ILE A 115 12.12 4.12 15.21
N ASN A 116 11.93 3.43 16.32
CA ASN A 116 13.05 2.97 17.13
C ASN A 116 13.76 1.85 16.36
N PRO A 117 15.04 2.01 16.00
CA PRO A 117 15.75 1.05 15.16
C PRO A 117 15.98 -0.31 15.83
N LYS A 118 15.74 -0.44 17.15
CA LYS A 118 15.82 -1.71 17.86
C LYS A 118 14.50 -2.47 17.89
N THR A 119 13.37 -1.76 17.76
CA THR A 119 12.04 -2.36 17.89
C THR A 119 11.21 -2.23 16.62
N GLY A 120 11.66 -1.46 15.64
CA GLY A 120 10.96 -1.12 14.39
C GLY A 120 9.66 -0.34 14.57
N TYR A 121 9.22 -0.08 15.80
CA TYR A 121 8.05 0.72 16.12
C TYR A 121 8.42 2.15 16.50
N SER A 122 7.51 3.07 16.18
CA SER A 122 7.57 4.39 16.80
C SER A 122 7.09 4.30 18.25
N ASP A 123 7.96 4.61 19.20
CA ASP A 123 7.61 4.71 20.63
C ASP A 123 6.78 5.99 20.92
N CYS A 124 6.62 6.86 19.92
CA CYS A 124 6.00 8.18 20.04
C CYS A 124 4.55 8.15 20.56
N PRO A 125 3.65 7.26 20.09
CA PRO A 125 2.27 7.20 20.59
C PRO A 125 2.19 6.95 22.10
N GLN A 126 3.09 6.11 22.63
CA GLN A 126 3.18 5.80 24.06
C GLN A 126 3.86 6.91 24.86
N ARG A 127 4.68 7.74 24.20
CA ARG A 127 5.47 8.80 24.82
C ARG A 127 4.88 10.19 24.63
N LYS A 128 3.65 10.33 24.14
CA LYS A 128 2.98 11.61 23.90
C LYS A 128 2.96 12.55 25.11
N ALA A 129 2.93 12.01 26.34
CA ALA A 129 3.03 12.80 27.57
C ALA A 129 4.37 13.54 27.75
N TYR A 130 5.42 13.13 27.01
CA TYR A 130 6.75 13.71 27.08
C TYR A 130 7.00 14.75 25.97
N CYS A 131 5.94 15.25 25.33
CA CYS A 131 6.07 16.21 24.24
C CYS A 131 6.67 17.57 24.65
N ASP A 132 7.02 17.81 25.91
CA ASP A 132 7.84 18.96 26.32
C ASP A 132 9.36 18.68 26.24
N ASN A 133 9.76 17.41 26.14
CA ASN A 133 11.16 17.01 26.05
C ASN A 133 11.73 17.29 24.65
N PRO A 134 12.95 17.86 24.54
CA PRO A 134 13.59 18.12 23.24
C PRO A 134 13.77 16.86 22.40
N LEU A 135 13.99 15.68 23.01
CA LEU A 135 14.12 14.40 22.30
C LEU A 135 12.85 14.03 21.52
N MET A 136 11.67 14.37 22.05
CA MET A 136 10.40 14.14 21.37
C MET A 136 10.20 15.11 20.18
N THR A 137 10.89 16.25 20.16
CA THR A 137 10.91 17.16 19.00
C THR A 137 11.56 16.51 17.78
N GLU A 138 12.67 15.81 18.00
CA GLU A 138 13.45 15.22 16.91
C GLU A 138 12.90 13.85 16.52
N GLN A 139 12.53 13.04 17.51
CA GLN A 139 12.08 11.67 17.28
C GLN A 139 10.59 11.57 16.98
N CYS A 140 9.78 12.50 17.47
CA CYS A 140 8.31 12.40 17.44
C CYS A 140 7.60 13.70 16.99
N PRO A 141 8.07 14.38 15.92
CA PRO A 141 7.53 15.68 15.56
C PRO A 141 6.06 15.62 15.10
N ARG A 142 5.58 14.49 14.54
CA ARG A 142 4.16 14.31 14.18
C ARG A 142 3.29 14.09 15.41
N THR A 143 3.66 13.15 16.27
CA THR A 143 2.90 12.84 17.49
C THR A 143 2.78 14.07 18.41
N CYS A 144 3.80 14.93 18.42
CA CYS A 144 3.81 16.16 19.21
C CYS A 144 3.27 17.39 18.47
N ASN A 145 2.67 17.23 17.28
CA ASN A 145 2.12 18.33 16.46
C ASN A 145 3.13 19.46 16.17
N ARG A 146 4.40 19.11 15.97
CA ARG A 146 5.49 20.06 15.71
C ARG A 146 5.86 20.16 14.22
N CYS A 147 5.14 19.43 13.38
CA CYS A 147 5.30 19.53 11.94
C CYS A 147 4.70 20.82 11.38
N PRO A 148 5.41 21.53 10.49
CA PRO A 148 4.81 22.63 9.75
C PRO A 148 3.63 22.11 8.91
N GLN A 149 2.55 22.90 8.88
CA GLN A 149 1.37 22.65 8.04
C GLN A 149 1.63 23.10 6.61
#